data_AF-A0A2H0HPT6-F1
#
_entry.id   AF-A0A2H0HPT6-F1
#
_cell.length_a   1.000
_cell.length_b   1.000
_cell.length_c   1.000
_cell.angle_alpha   90.00
_cell.angle_beta   90.00
_cell.angle_gamma   90.00
#
_symmetry.space_group_name_H-M   'P 1'
#
loop_
_entity.id
_entity.type
_entity.pdbx_description
1 polymer ?
#
loop_
_entity_poly.entity_id
_entity_poly.type
_entity_poly.pdbx_seq_one_letter_code
_entity_poly.pdbx_strand_id
1 'polypeptide(L)' 'MNDENYDEVMAIDDPRVPEWVRAHGRGFRQPSAFVEALGEDEYALFASDGELIDLVYRA' A
#
# COMPACT_ATOMS: atom_id res chain seq x y z
N MET A 1 -21.11 5.19 14.38
CA MET A 1 -20.58 4.27 13.35
C MET A 1 -19.08 4.44 13.45
N ASN A 2 -18.36 3.41 13.91
CA ASN A 2 -16.91 3.44 13.93
C ASN A 2 -16.45 3.02 12.53
N ASP A 3 -15.89 3.97 11.78
CA ASP A 3 -15.30 3.80 10.45
C ASP A 3 -13.97 3.02 10.57
N GLU A 4 -14.03 1.76 11.00
CA GLU A 4 -12.89 0.84 11.10
C GLU A 4 -12.72 0.08 9.76
N ASN A 5 -12.26 0.77 8.72
CA ASN A 5 -11.97 0.09 7.44
C ASN A 5 -10.70 0.60 6.74
N TYR A 6 -9.78 1.22 7.48
CA TYR A 6 -8.44 1.58 6.98
C TYR A 6 -7.41 0.46 7.22
N ASP A 7 -7.70 -0.51 8.08
CA ASP A 7 -6.76 -1.58 8.46
C ASP A 7 -6.84 -2.83 7.55
N GLU A 8 -7.30 -2.69 6.30
CA GLU A 8 -7.33 -3.81 5.35
C GLU A 8 -6.01 -3.85 4.56
N VAL A 9 -5.16 -4.84 4.85
CA VAL A 9 -4.01 -5.18 4.00
C VAL A 9 -4.51 -5.85 2.72
N MET A 10 -4.21 -5.23 1.59
CA MET A 10 -4.58 -5.67 0.24
C MET A 10 -3.36 -6.11 -0.54
N ALA A 11 -3.56 -6.93 -1.57
CA ALA A 11 -2.50 -7.19 -2.55
C ALA A 11 -2.17 -5.91 -3.33
N ILE A 12 -0.90 -5.68 -3.67
CA ILE A 12 -0.48 -4.47 -4.40
C ILE A 12 -1.16 -4.35 -5.77
N ASP A 13 -1.63 -5.46 -6.35
CA ASP A 13 -2.32 -5.49 -7.64
C ASP A 13 -3.84 -5.40 -7.53
N ASP A 14 -4.38 -5.29 -6.30
CA ASP A 14 -5.81 -5.09 -6.08
C ASP A 14 -6.28 -3.82 -6.83
N PRO A 15 -7.38 -3.91 -7.61
CA PRO A 15 -7.87 -2.79 -8.40
C PRO A 15 -8.29 -1.56 -7.58
N ARG A 16 -8.50 -1.71 -6.27
CA ARG A 16 -8.77 -0.60 -5.32
C ARG A 16 -7.53 0.25 -5.07
N VAL A 17 -6.33 -0.28 -5.33
CA VAL A 17 -5.06 0.42 -5.10
C VAL A 17 -4.78 1.41 -6.24
N PRO A 18 -4.56 2.70 -5.95
CA PRO A 18 -4.28 3.70 -6.98
C PRO A 18 -3.08 3.32 -7.84
N GLU A 19 -3.15 3.63 -9.14
CA GLU A 19 -2.06 3.29 -10.08
C GLU A 19 -0.70 3.86 -9.64
N TRP A 20 -0.69 5.07 -9.08
CA TRP A 20 0.55 5.71 -8.63
C TRP A 20 1.22 4.95 -7.49
N VAL A 21 0.45 4.36 -6.57
CA VAL A 21 0.94 3.50 -5.49
C VAL A 21 1.49 2.20 -6.07
N ARG A 22 0.76 1.58 -7.00
CA ARG A 22 1.19 0.35 -7.70
C ARG A 22 2.48 0.55 -8.50
N ALA A 23 2.60 1.70 -9.16
CA ALA A 23 3.81 2.07 -9.91
C ALA A 23 5.01 2.26 -8.96
N HIS A 24 4.81 2.92 -7.82
CA HIS A 24 5.86 3.08 -6.80
C HIS A 24 6.31 1.73 -6.24
N GLY A 25 5.35 0.85 -5.89
CA GLY A 25 5.62 -0.49 -5.38
C GLY A 25 6.45 -1.38 -6.32
N ARG A 26 6.45 -1.11 -7.63
CA ARG A 26 7.27 -1.83 -8.63
C ARG A 26 8.70 -1.29 -8.75
N GLY A 27 8.98 -0.12 -8.21
CA GLY A 27 10.27 0.58 -8.36
C GLY A 27 11.40 0.02 -7.48
N PHE A 28 11.06 -0.79 -6.48
CA PHE A 28 12.03 -1.36 -5.55
C PHE A 28 12.73 -2.59 -6.14
N ARG A 29 13.94 -2.88 -5.62
CA ARG A 29 14.69 -4.10 -5.97
C ARG A 29 13.89 -5.37 -5.70
N GLN A 30 13.18 -5.38 -4.57
CA GLN A 30 12.12 -6.34 -4.26
C GLN A 30 10.79 -5.60 -4.38
N PRO A 31 9.96 -5.88 -5.40
CA PRO A 31 8.67 -5.23 -5.52
C PRO A 31 7.81 -5.44 -4.29
N SER A 32 7.02 -4.42 -3.95
CA SER A 32 5.96 -4.54 -2.95
C SER A 32 4.98 -5.63 -3.37
N ALA A 33 4.51 -6.42 -2.40
CA ALA A 33 3.50 -7.46 -2.57
C ALA A 33 2.16 -7.04 -1.98
N PHE A 34 2.17 -6.23 -0.91
CA PHE A 34 0.98 -5.81 -0.19
C PHE A 34 0.97 -4.31 0.09
N VAL A 35 -0.22 -3.80 0.37
CA VAL A 35 -0.45 -2.40 0.72
C VAL A 35 -1.52 -2.26 1.79
N GLU A 36 -1.35 -1.32 2.69
CA GLU A 36 -2.34 -0.91 3.70
C GLU A 36 -2.64 0.58 3.51
N ALA A 37 -3.91 0.96 3.55
CA ALA A 37 -4.34 2.35 3.39
C ALA A 37 -4.44 3.01 4.77
N LEU A 38 -3.48 3.88 5.12
CA LEU A 38 -3.42 4.46 6.47
C LEU A 38 -4.31 5.70 6.63
N GLY A 39 -4.68 6.34 5.53
CA GLY A 39 -5.47 7.56 5.52
C GLY A 39 -5.78 8.04 4.11
N GLU A 40 -6.22 9.29 3.99
CA GLU A 40 -6.45 9.93 2.70
C GLU A 40 -5.12 10.10 1.96
N ASP A 41 -5.00 9.42 0.81
CA ASP A 41 -3.79 9.41 -0.03
C ASP A 41 -2.50 8.92 0.66
N GLU A 42 -2.60 8.22 1.80
CA GLU A 42 -1.46 7.65 2.56
C GLU A 42 -1.50 6.12 2.57
N TYR A 43 -0.37 5.49 2.22
CA TYR A 43 -0.28 4.04 2.06
C TYR A 43 1.05 3.48 2.59
N ALA A 44 0.99 2.34 3.28
CA ALA A 44 2.16 1.53 3.63
C ALA A 44 2.36 0.39 2.63
N LEU A 45 3.59 0.18 2.18
CA LEU A 45 3.96 -0.86 1.21
C LEU A 45 4.77 -1.96 1.88
N PHE A 46 4.41 -3.22 1.65
CA PHE A 46 5.06 -4.35 2.28
C PHE A 46 5.58 -5.36 1.27
N ALA A 47 6.70 -5.98 1.61
CA ALA A 47 7.27 -7.11 0.91
C ALA A 47 6.42 -8.38 1.09
N SER A 48 6.73 -9.41 0.30
CA SER A 48 6.04 -10.71 0.38
C SER A 48 6.23 -11.46 1.71
N ASP A 49 7.26 -11.11 2.46
CA ASP A 49 7.54 -11.63 3.81
C ASP A 49 6.87 -10.78 4.92
N GLY A 50 6.17 -9.71 4.56
CA GLY A 50 5.51 -8.79 5.48
C GLY A 50 6.40 -7.67 6.01
N GLU A 51 7.66 -7.54 5.56
CA GLU A 51 8.49 -6.39 5.94
C GLU A 51 7.95 -5.10 5.29
N LEU A 52 7.89 -4.02 6.09
CA LEU A 52 7.57 -2.69 5.58
C LEU A 52 8.71 -2.20 4.67
N ILE A 53 8.37 -1.87 3.43
CA ILE A 53 9.31 -1.33 2.44
C ILE A 53 9.33 0.19 2.50
N ASP A 54 8.16 0.83 2.49
CA ASP A 54 8.04 2.28 2.38
C ASP A 54 6.66 2.79 2.84
N LEU A 55 6.60 4.08 3.16
CA LEU A 55 5.37 4.84 3.40
C LEU A 55 5.25 5.89 2.31
N VAL A 56 4.16 5.84 1.54
CA VAL A 56 3.92 6.77 0.43
C VAL A 56 2.69 7.62 0.68
N TYR A 57 2.81 8.89 0.37
CA TYR A 57 1.71 9.84 0.50
C TYR A 57 1.73 10.87 -0.62
N ARG A 58 0.56 11.40 -0.96
CA ARG A 58 0.43 12.63 -1.76
C ARG A 58 -0.06 13.76 -0.88
N ALA A 59 0.49 14.95 -1.14
CA ALA A 59 0.07 16.22 -0.56
C ALA A 59 -0.76 17.02 -1.57
#